data_AF-A0A6A5AEG0-F1
#
_entry.id   AF-A0A6A5AEG0-F1
#
_cell.length_a   1.000
_cell.length_b   1.000
_cell.length_c   1.000
_cell.angle_alpha   90.00
_cell.angle_beta   90.00
_cell.angle_gamma   90.00
#
_symmetry.space_group_name_H-M   'P 1'
#
loop_
_entity.id
_entity.type
_entity.pdbx_description
1 polymer ?
#
loop_
_entity_poly.entity_id
_entity_poly.type
_entity_poly.pdbx_seq_one_letter_code
_entity_poly.pdbx_strand_id
1 'polypeptide(L)'
;MKREMGFQEVYLPSNSPQHLKCNVFVSSNYLTAKKLVLFVAVSRGLSPGIWSRGLILNSGVRAGSMLAYFRKALDEGYGIIVPNPNKNAVMMRDSNKKVPIPGSASPEEHMDSVWDAFVSPADAKRVFFIGYSYGGVLVKYLLHSRGEALLRRNGAVALIESSHRIEDGDSQTVKSLLAHRAMYWEVNHDVPLQAKMDGDE
;
A
#
# COMPACT_ATOMS: atom_id res chain seq x y z
N MET A 1 12.87 2.36 8.41
CA MET A 1 12.62 1.18 7.55
C MET A 1 13.87 0.35 7.31
N LYS A 2 14.82 0.74 6.44
CA LYS A 2 15.97 -0.12 6.09
C LYS A 2 16.89 -0.45 7.28
N ARG A 3 17.41 0.58 7.96
CA ARG A 3 18.38 0.40 9.06
C ARG A 3 17.75 -0.21 10.31
N GLU A 4 16.64 0.34 10.76
CA GLU A 4 16.05 -0.01 12.07
C GLU A 4 15.11 -1.22 12.03
N MET A 5 14.58 -1.58 10.86
CA MET A 5 13.56 -2.64 10.73
C MET A 5 13.93 -3.71 9.71
N GLY A 6 15.15 -3.65 9.13
CA GLY A 6 15.66 -4.65 8.20
C GLY A 6 14.94 -4.72 6.85
N PHE A 7 14.18 -3.68 6.47
CA PHE A 7 13.53 -3.66 5.16
C PHE A 7 14.56 -3.59 4.03
N GLN A 8 14.30 -4.35 2.99
CA GLN A 8 15.03 -4.30 1.74
C GLN A 8 14.34 -3.31 0.80
N GLU A 9 15.15 -2.51 0.10
CA GLU A 9 14.68 -1.70 -1.01
C GLU A 9 14.96 -2.47 -2.29
N VAL A 10 13.88 -2.88 -2.96
CA VAL A 10 13.92 -3.63 -4.22
C VAL A 10 13.30 -2.78 -5.32
N TYR A 11 13.46 -3.17 -6.57
CA TYR A 11 12.97 -2.41 -7.72
C TYR A 11 12.05 -3.27 -8.56
N LEU A 12 11.04 -2.63 -9.16
CA LEU A 12 10.19 -3.31 -10.12
C LEU A 12 11.03 -3.86 -11.29
N PRO A 13 10.75 -5.08 -11.76
CA PRO A 13 11.47 -5.68 -12.88
C PRO A 13 11.38 -4.80 -14.12
N SER A 14 12.53 -4.40 -14.65
CA SER A 14 12.62 -3.59 -15.87
C SER A 14 14.02 -3.66 -16.47
N ASN A 15 14.08 -3.68 -17.80
CA ASN A 15 15.31 -3.55 -18.58
C ASN A 15 15.82 -2.10 -18.68
N SER A 16 15.08 -1.14 -18.10
CA SER A 16 15.48 0.26 -18.10
C SER A 16 16.67 0.54 -17.18
N PRO A 17 17.42 1.63 -17.42
CA PRO A 17 18.45 2.09 -16.51
C PRO A 17 17.92 2.34 -15.09
N GLN A 18 18.80 2.27 -14.08
CA GLN A 18 18.43 2.39 -12.66
C GLN A 18 17.62 3.65 -12.32
N HIS A 19 17.90 4.78 -13.00
CA HIS A 19 17.17 6.02 -12.76
C HIS A 19 15.70 5.94 -13.23
N LEU A 20 15.37 5.07 -14.18
CA LEU A 20 14.01 4.79 -14.67
C LEU A 20 13.40 3.54 -14.01
N LYS A 21 13.71 3.32 -12.73
CA LYS A 21 13.08 2.27 -11.92
C LYS A 21 12.33 2.84 -10.73
N CYS A 22 11.21 2.20 -10.41
CA CYS A 22 10.45 2.47 -9.21
C CYS A 22 10.80 1.45 -8.13
N ASN A 23 11.02 1.94 -6.92
CA ASN A 23 11.40 1.13 -5.77
C ASN A 23 10.17 0.68 -4.99
N VAL A 24 10.29 -0.47 -4.34
CA VAL A 24 9.33 -1.05 -3.42
C VAL A 24 10.11 -1.46 -2.17
N PHE A 25 9.53 -1.30 -1.00
CA PHE A 25 10.16 -1.77 0.23
C PHE A 25 9.51 -3.06 0.70
N VAL A 26 10.31 -4.05 1.04
CA VAL A 26 9.84 -5.36 1.50
C VAL A 26 10.54 -5.76 2.79
N SER A 27 9.85 -6.47 3.68
CA SER A 27 10.50 -7.09 4.84
C SER A 27 11.35 -8.28 4.41
N SER A 28 12.39 -8.64 5.16
CA SER A 28 13.29 -9.74 4.83
C SER A 28 12.60 -11.10 4.67
N ASN A 29 11.47 -11.31 5.35
CA ASN A 29 10.69 -12.55 5.34
C ASN A 29 9.53 -12.56 4.31
N TYR A 30 9.37 -11.53 3.47
CA TYR A 30 8.13 -11.37 2.67
C TYR A 30 7.82 -12.56 1.75
N LEU A 31 8.85 -13.19 1.16
CA LEU A 31 8.68 -14.33 0.25
C LEU A 31 8.20 -15.59 0.97
N THR A 32 8.67 -15.84 2.20
CA THR A 32 8.46 -17.10 2.93
C THR A 32 7.37 -17.00 4.00
N ALA A 33 6.94 -15.78 4.35
CA ALA A 33 5.92 -15.54 5.37
C ALA A 33 4.58 -16.16 4.97
N LYS A 34 3.87 -16.75 5.93
CA LYS A 34 2.54 -17.35 5.69
C LYS A 34 1.43 -16.31 5.55
N LYS A 35 1.64 -15.12 6.13
CA LYS A 35 0.76 -13.95 6.06
C LYS A 35 1.54 -12.80 5.42
N LEU A 36 0.96 -12.12 4.45
CA LEU A 36 1.54 -10.96 3.78
C LEU A 36 0.60 -9.77 3.94
N VAL A 37 1.12 -8.59 4.26
CA VAL A 37 0.34 -7.35 4.31
C VAL A 37 0.98 -6.29 3.42
N LEU A 38 0.14 -5.65 2.61
CA LEU A 38 0.51 -4.55 1.75
C LEU A 38 -0.01 -3.23 2.31
N PHE A 39 0.87 -2.24 2.45
CA PHE A 39 0.51 -0.89 2.89
C PHE A 39 0.47 0.05 1.68
N VAL A 40 -0.74 0.34 1.18
CA VAL A 40 -0.97 1.11 -0.05
C VAL A 40 -1.45 2.51 0.32
N ALA A 41 -0.63 3.51 0.03
CA ALA A 41 -0.97 4.91 0.24
C ALA A 41 -0.52 5.76 -0.95
N VAL A 42 -1.41 6.63 -1.41
CA VAL A 42 -1.19 7.52 -2.55
C VAL A 42 -1.55 8.92 -2.13
N SER A 43 -0.59 9.84 -2.22
CA SER A 43 -0.81 11.26 -1.98
C SER A 43 0.38 12.05 -2.51
N ARG A 44 0.15 13.30 -2.91
CA ARG A 44 1.20 14.15 -3.48
C ARG A 44 2.34 14.36 -2.48
N GLY A 45 3.54 13.99 -2.90
CA GLY A 45 4.76 14.11 -2.09
C GLY A 45 4.85 13.11 -0.93
N LEU A 46 4.03 12.05 -0.94
CA LEU A 46 4.13 10.97 0.02
C LEU A 46 5.20 9.96 -0.43
N SER A 47 6.01 9.51 0.51
CA SER A 47 6.99 8.43 0.30
C SER A 47 6.53 7.16 1.03
N PRO A 48 6.97 5.96 0.57
CA PRO A 48 6.66 4.70 1.26
C PRO A 48 7.00 4.77 2.77
N GLY A 49 6.08 4.27 3.60
CA GLY A 49 6.25 4.29 5.06
C GLY A 49 5.72 5.54 5.77
N ILE A 50 5.22 6.54 5.05
CA ILE A 50 4.63 7.75 5.63
C ILE A 50 3.11 7.73 5.44
N TRP A 51 2.36 8.08 6.49
CA TRP A 51 0.94 8.39 6.40
C TRP A 51 0.69 9.85 6.04
N SER A 52 1.32 10.77 6.78
CA SER A 52 1.16 12.21 6.57
C SER A 52 2.40 12.99 7.01
N ARG A 53 2.92 13.84 6.13
CA ARG A 53 4.01 14.77 6.47
C ARG A 53 3.58 15.80 7.51
N GLY A 54 2.33 16.27 7.46
CA GLY A 54 1.79 17.20 8.44
C GLY A 54 1.75 16.59 9.84
N LEU A 55 1.32 15.32 9.96
CA LEU A 55 1.35 14.61 11.24
C LEU A 55 2.77 14.37 11.74
N ILE A 56 3.74 14.12 10.85
CA ILE A 56 5.15 14.02 11.25
C ILE A 56 5.62 15.34 11.88
N LEU A 57 5.31 16.48 11.25
CA LEU A 57 5.72 17.80 11.71
C LEU A 57 5.03 18.21 13.02
N ASN A 58 3.74 17.91 13.15
CA ASN A 58 2.92 18.40 14.27
C ASN A 58 2.87 17.43 15.47
N SER A 59 3.00 16.12 15.23
CA SER A 59 2.75 15.07 16.22
C SER A 59 3.85 13.99 16.24
N GLY A 60 4.92 14.19 15.50
CA GLY A 60 6.11 13.35 15.48
C GLY A 60 6.05 12.16 14.52
N VAL A 61 7.23 11.57 14.27
CA VAL A 61 7.42 10.47 13.31
C VAL A 61 6.51 9.28 13.61
N ARG A 62 6.30 8.94 14.89
CA ARG A 62 5.45 7.80 15.27
C ARG A 62 4.00 7.97 14.81
N ALA A 63 3.44 9.18 14.92
CA ALA A 63 2.05 9.46 14.54
C ALA A 63 1.88 9.56 13.01
N GLY A 64 2.85 10.16 12.31
CA GLY A 64 2.75 10.39 10.88
C GLY A 64 3.33 9.29 9.98
N SER A 65 3.84 8.19 10.54
CA SER A 65 4.46 7.09 9.78
C SER A 65 3.82 5.73 10.03
N MET A 66 4.05 4.81 9.11
CA MET A 66 3.61 3.41 9.17
C MET A 66 4.47 2.56 10.13
N LEU A 67 5.52 3.12 10.75
CA LEU A 67 6.56 2.34 11.44
C LEU A 67 6.02 1.52 12.63
N ALA A 68 5.07 2.06 13.40
CA ALA A 68 4.45 1.33 14.50
C ALA A 68 3.68 0.10 14.00
N TYR A 69 2.95 0.25 12.89
CA TYR A 69 2.21 -0.83 12.23
C TYR A 69 3.16 -1.87 11.64
N PHE A 70 4.27 -1.45 11.02
CA PHE A 70 5.27 -2.38 10.53
C PHE A 70 5.87 -3.22 11.66
N ARG A 71 6.17 -2.61 12.82
CA ARG A 71 6.72 -3.34 13.97
C ARG A 71 5.73 -4.40 14.44
N LYS A 72 4.48 -4.00 14.69
CA LYS A 72 3.42 -4.94 15.10
C LYS A 72 3.22 -6.05 14.06
N ALA A 73 3.20 -5.74 12.77
CA ALA A 73 3.05 -6.75 11.73
C ALA A 73 4.23 -7.74 11.69
N LEU A 74 5.47 -7.26 11.84
CA LEU A 74 6.66 -8.12 11.93
C LEU A 74 6.61 -9.01 13.17
N ASP A 75 6.25 -8.46 14.33
CA ASP A 75 6.12 -9.22 15.60
C ASP A 75 5.07 -10.33 15.49
N GLU A 76 4.01 -10.10 14.70
CA GLU A 76 2.95 -11.07 14.40
C GLU A 76 3.32 -12.03 13.24
N GLY A 77 4.56 -11.98 12.74
CA GLY A 77 5.09 -12.87 11.71
C GLY A 77 4.58 -12.59 10.29
N TYR A 78 4.10 -11.38 10.02
CA TYR A 78 3.74 -10.99 8.65
C TYR A 78 4.99 -10.68 7.82
N GLY A 79 4.93 -11.06 6.54
CA GLY A 79 5.69 -10.40 5.49
C GLY A 79 5.05 -9.06 5.18
N ILE A 80 5.84 -8.05 4.85
CA ILE A 80 5.35 -6.70 4.55
C ILE A 80 5.86 -6.28 3.19
N ILE A 81 4.97 -5.70 2.38
CA ILE A 81 5.32 -4.99 1.15
C ILE A 81 4.76 -3.57 1.25
N VAL A 82 5.57 -2.59 0.90
CA VAL A 82 5.22 -1.17 0.89
C VAL A 82 5.47 -0.65 -0.53
N PRO A 83 4.43 -0.63 -1.38
CA PRO A 83 4.48 -0.08 -2.72
C PRO A 83 4.83 1.42 -2.75
N ASN A 84 5.24 1.92 -3.91
CA ASN A 84 5.49 3.34 -4.16
C ASN A 84 4.68 3.86 -5.38
N PRO A 85 3.34 3.82 -5.30
CA PRO A 85 2.47 4.15 -6.44
C PRO A 85 2.53 5.62 -6.86
N ASN A 86 3.18 6.51 -6.09
CA ASN A 86 3.35 7.93 -6.44
C ASN A 86 4.53 8.19 -7.39
N LYS A 87 5.46 7.24 -7.55
CA LYS A 87 6.68 7.43 -8.35
C LYS A 87 6.47 6.89 -9.76
N ASN A 88 5.80 7.69 -10.60
CA ASN A 88 5.39 7.22 -11.93
C ASN A 88 6.20 7.75 -13.12
N ALA A 89 7.03 8.76 -12.90
CA ALA A 89 7.85 9.34 -13.95
C ALA A 89 9.10 9.98 -13.35
N VAL A 90 10.09 10.22 -14.21
CA VAL A 90 11.33 10.93 -13.89
C VAL A 90 11.45 12.15 -14.77
N MET A 91 11.87 13.27 -14.19
CA MET A 91 12.24 14.46 -14.97
C MET A 91 13.68 14.31 -15.45
N MET A 92 13.87 14.25 -16.76
CA MET A 92 15.19 14.18 -17.37
C MET A 92 15.86 15.56 -17.29
N ARG A 93 17.05 15.62 -16.69
CA ARG A 93 17.74 16.90 -16.41
C ARG A 93 18.23 17.62 -17.67
N ASP A 94 18.55 16.86 -18.71
CA ASP A 94 19.10 17.33 -19.99
C ASP A 94 18.03 17.93 -20.91
N SER A 95 16.83 17.36 -20.89
CA SER A 95 15.76 17.63 -21.86
C SER A 95 14.51 18.26 -21.22
N ASN A 96 14.49 18.40 -19.89
CA ASN A 96 13.32 18.81 -19.08
C ASN A 96 12.05 18.00 -19.43
N LYS A 97 12.23 16.77 -19.90
CA LYS A 97 11.17 15.89 -20.34
C LYS A 97 10.78 14.96 -19.21
N LYS A 98 9.47 14.87 -18.94
CA LYS A 98 8.90 13.86 -18.04
C LYS A 98 8.84 12.52 -18.77
N VAL A 99 9.64 11.56 -18.33
CA VAL A 99 9.70 10.21 -18.88
C VAL A 99 8.98 9.26 -17.93
N PRO A 100 7.94 8.52 -18.38
CA PRO A 100 7.26 7.53 -17.55
C PRO A 100 8.20 6.41 -17.11
N ILE A 101 8.00 5.87 -15.91
CA ILE A 101 8.76 4.73 -15.39
C ILE A 101 8.06 3.44 -15.85
N PRO A 102 8.70 2.57 -16.65
CA PRO A 102 8.08 1.31 -17.07
C PRO A 102 7.72 0.41 -15.88
N GLY A 103 6.55 -0.21 -15.92
CA GLY A 103 5.98 -0.99 -14.80
C GLY A 103 5.41 -0.11 -13.69
N SER A 104 5.37 1.21 -13.86
CA SER A 104 4.90 2.14 -12.84
C SER A 104 4.43 3.47 -13.44
N ALA A 105 4.11 3.55 -14.75
CA ALA A 105 3.80 4.81 -15.42
C ALA A 105 2.47 5.43 -14.94
N SER A 106 1.61 4.61 -14.31
CA SER A 106 0.50 5.05 -13.47
C SER A 106 0.51 4.35 -12.11
N PRO A 107 -0.24 4.87 -11.12
CA PRO A 107 -0.45 4.19 -9.85
C PRO A 107 -1.05 2.78 -9.99
N GLU A 108 -1.95 2.57 -10.97
CA GLU A 108 -2.55 1.28 -11.31
C GLU A 108 -1.52 0.29 -11.86
N GLU A 109 -0.76 0.70 -12.88
CA GLU A 109 0.30 -0.14 -13.47
C GLU A 109 1.36 -0.52 -12.42
N HIS A 110 1.66 0.40 -11.51
CA HIS A 110 2.54 0.12 -10.37
C HIS A 110 2.00 -1.02 -9.52
N MET A 111 0.71 -1.01 -9.22
CA MET A 111 0.08 -2.04 -8.39
C MET A 111 0.00 -3.39 -9.09
N ASP A 112 -0.26 -3.42 -10.40
CA ASP A 112 -0.18 -4.65 -11.20
C ASP A 112 1.24 -5.23 -11.16
N SER A 113 2.24 -4.38 -11.41
CA SER A 113 3.64 -4.80 -11.42
C SER A 113 4.11 -5.27 -10.03
N VAL A 114 3.64 -4.64 -8.96
CA VAL A 114 3.90 -5.09 -7.59
C VAL A 114 3.26 -6.46 -7.32
N TRP A 115 2.01 -6.65 -7.74
CA TRP A 115 1.31 -7.91 -7.54
C TRP A 115 2.07 -9.04 -8.24
N ASP A 116 2.38 -8.86 -9.52
CA ASP A 116 3.00 -9.90 -10.34
C ASP A 116 4.43 -10.21 -9.88
N ALA A 117 5.22 -9.20 -9.50
CA ALA A 117 6.62 -9.38 -9.12
C ALA A 117 6.85 -9.79 -7.66
N PHE A 118 5.98 -9.38 -6.72
CA PHE A 118 6.24 -9.54 -5.28
C PHE A 118 5.15 -10.28 -4.51
N VAL A 119 3.87 -10.18 -4.92
CA VAL A 119 2.76 -10.85 -4.21
C VAL A 119 2.53 -12.26 -4.74
N SER A 120 2.42 -12.40 -6.05
CA SER A 120 2.16 -13.67 -6.72
C SER A 120 3.22 -14.74 -6.39
N PRO A 121 4.54 -14.43 -6.41
CA PRO A 121 5.57 -15.42 -6.11
C PRO A 121 5.73 -15.74 -4.62
N ALA A 122 5.16 -14.95 -3.71
CA ALA A 122 5.29 -15.19 -2.27
C ALA A 122 4.48 -16.42 -1.83
N ASP A 123 5.02 -17.19 -0.87
CA ASP A 123 4.40 -18.38 -0.28
C ASP A 123 3.13 -18.09 0.52
N ALA A 124 2.88 -16.81 0.82
CA ALA A 124 1.82 -16.35 1.68
C ALA A 124 0.45 -16.90 1.25
N LYS A 125 -0.17 -17.67 2.14
CA LYS A 125 -1.52 -18.20 1.95
C LYS A 125 -2.59 -17.22 2.42
N ARG A 126 -2.20 -16.17 3.14
CA ARG A 126 -3.05 -15.06 3.58
C ARG A 126 -2.48 -13.74 3.12
N VAL A 127 -3.23 -12.98 2.31
CA VAL A 127 -2.77 -11.68 1.78
C VAL A 127 -3.73 -10.58 2.21
N PHE A 128 -3.21 -9.55 2.85
CA PHE A 128 -3.98 -8.45 3.41
C PHE A 128 -3.56 -7.13 2.76
N PHE A 129 -4.50 -6.19 2.70
CA PHE A 129 -4.23 -4.83 2.24
C PHE A 129 -4.63 -3.83 3.30
N ILE A 130 -3.81 -2.80 3.49
CA ILE A 130 -4.15 -1.58 4.23
C ILE A 130 -4.09 -0.45 3.21
N GLY A 131 -5.26 0.01 2.75
CA GLY A 131 -5.42 1.13 1.83
C GLY A 131 -5.71 2.41 2.59
N TYR A 132 -4.82 3.39 2.50
CA TYR A 132 -5.05 4.73 3.06
C TYR A 132 -5.39 5.73 1.97
N SER A 133 -6.46 6.52 2.16
CA SER A 133 -6.91 7.52 1.20
C SER A 133 -7.12 6.92 -0.20
N TYR A 134 -6.53 7.52 -1.24
CA TYR A 134 -6.59 7.00 -2.61
C TYR A 134 -5.94 5.61 -2.75
N GLY A 135 -5.16 5.16 -1.78
CA GLY A 135 -4.67 3.78 -1.73
C GLY A 135 -5.80 2.74 -1.75
N GLY A 136 -6.97 3.02 -1.17
CA GLY A 136 -8.12 2.11 -1.27
C GLY A 136 -8.77 2.06 -2.65
N VAL A 137 -8.68 3.14 -3.44
CA VAL A 137 -9.07 3.12 -4.87
C VAL A 137 -8.18 2.14 -5.63
N LEU A 138 -6.88 2.14 -5.36
CA LEU A 138 -5.95 1.19 -5.98
C LEU A 138 -6.14 -0.24 -5.50
N VAL A 139 -6.51 -0.45 -4.24
CA VAL A 139 -6.86 -1.79 -3.77
C VAL A 139 -8.10 -2.28 -4.50
N LYS A 140 -9.17 -1.47 -4.60
CA LYS A 140 -10.38 -1.80 -5.39
C LYS A 140 -10.00 -2.11 -6.86
N TYR A 141 -9.15 -1.29 -7.47
CA TYR A 141 -8.63 -1.54 -8.83
C TYR A 141 -7.99 -2.93 -8.94
N LEU A 142 -7.11 -3.31 -8.02
CA LEU A 142 -6.51 -4.65 -8.02
C LEU A 142 -7.54 -5.76 -7.80
N LEU A 143 -8.62 -5.52 -7.04
CA LEU A 143 -9.66 -6.54 -6.84
C LEU A 143 -10.37 -6.90 -8.15
N HIS A 144 -10.47 -5.96 -9.10
CA HIS A 144 -11.05 -6.24 -10.42
C HIS A 144 -10.24 -7.29 -11.19
N SER A 145 -8.92 -7.15 -11.20
CA SER A 145 -8.05 -8.02 -12.00
C SER A 145 -7.51 -9.23 -11.22
N ARG A 146 -7.45 -9.16 -9.88
CA ARG A 146 -6.81 -10.16 -8.99
C ARG A 146 -7.73 -10.69 -7.88
N GLY A 147 -9.01 -10.29 -7.84
CA GLY A 147 -9.95 -10.63 -6.76
C GLY A 147 -10.07 -12.14 -6.47
N GLU A 148 -10.16 -12.97 -7.50
CA GLU A 148 -10.22 -14.43 -7.35
C GLU A 148 -8.95 -15.01 -6.70
N ALA A 149 -7.78 -14.47 -7.04
CA ALA A 149 -6.53 -14.89 -6.42
C ALA A 149 -6.46 -14.46 -4.95
N LEU A 150 -7.01 -13.29 -4.61
CA LEU A 150 -7.12 -12.82 -3.23
C LEU A 150 -8.08 -13.69 -2.40
N LEU A 151 -9.22 -14.08 -2.97
CA LEU A 151 -10.18 -14.99 -2.33
C LEU A 151 -9.53 -16.34 -1.99
N ARG A 152 -8.79 -16.94 -2.95
CA ARG A 152 -8.05 -18.19 -2.71
C ARG A 152 -6.97 -18.04 -1.63
N ARG A 153 -6.43 -16.84 -1.46
CA ARG A 153 -5.48 -16.51 -0.40
C ARG A 153 -6.17 -15.95 0.86
N ASN A 154 -7.45 -16.25 1.09
CA ASN A 154 -8.22 -15.85 2.29
C ASN A 154 -7.90 -14.42 2.77
N GLY A 155 -7.88 -13.48 1.84
CA GLY A 155 -7.45 -12.12 2.09
C GLY A 155 -8.52 -11.25 2.73
N ALA A 156 -8.09 -10.11 3.28
CA ALA A 156 -8.97 -9.06 3.77
C ALA A 156 -8.35 -7.68 3.52
N VAL A 157 -9.19 -6.65 3.54
CA VAL A 157 -8.82 -5.26 3.23
C VAL A 157 -9.19 -4.37 4.41
N ALA A 158 -8.26 -3.52 4.83
CA ALA A 158 -8.52 -2.42 5.74
C ALA A 158 -8.43 -1.12 4.95
N LEU A 159 -9.48 -0.31 4.99
CA LEU A 159 -9.60 0.95 4.27
C LEU A 159 -9.70 2.09 5.28
N ILE A 160 -8.75 3.01 5.26
CA ILE A 160 -8.65 4.12 6.21
C ILE A 160 -8.75 5.42 5.42
N GLU A 161 -9.73 6.26 5.72
CA GLU A 161 -9.96 7.55 5.03
C GLU A 161 -10.09 7.39 3.50
N SER A 162 -10.50 6.21 3.05
CA SER A 162 -10.41 5.87 1.62
C SER A 162 -11.49 6.56 0.80
N SER A 163 -11.07 7.15 -0.33
CA SER A 163 -11.96 7.78 -1.30
C SER A 163 -12.58 6.80 -2.32
N HIS A 164 -12.45 5.49 -2.09
CA HIS A 164 -13.06 4.48 -2.97
C HIS A 164 -14.58 4.60 -2.98
N ARG A 165 -15.19 4.25 -4.11
CA ARG A 165 -16.63 4.18 -4.27
C ARG A 165 -16.98 2.81 -4.82
N ILE A 166 -18.10 2.24 -4.37
CA ILE A 166 -18.70 1.08 -5.02
C ILE A 166 -19.58 1.60 -6.14
N GLU A 167 -19.34 1.14 -7.36
CA GLU A 167 -20.01 1.60 -8.58
C GLU A 167 -20.83 0.45 -9.17
N ASP A 168 -21.87 0.78 -9.93
CA ASP A 168 -22.75 -0.23 -10.54
C ASP A 168 -21.99 -1.18 -11.47
N GLY A 169 -21.00 -0.64 -12.19
CA GLY A 169 -20.09 -1.40 -13.06
C GLY A 169 -19.11 -2.33 -12.33
N ASP A 170 -19.03 -2.28 -10.99
CA ASP A 170 -18.17 -3.19 -10.26
C ASP A 170 -18.66 -4.64 -10.37
N SER A 171 -17.72 -5.56 -10.61
CA SER A 171 -18.03 -6.98 -10.67
C SER A 171 -18.55 -7.49 -9.33
N GLN A 172 -19.33 -8.56 -9.38
CA GLN A 172 -19.93 -9.08 -8.15
C GLN A 172 -18.90 -9.67 -7.20
N THR A 173 -17.77 -10.15 -7.72
CA THR A 173 -16.61 -10.55 -6.92
C THR A 173 -16.05 -9.35 -6.12
N VAL A 174 -15.87 -8.19 -6.76
CA VAL A 174 -15.36 -6.98 -6.08
C VAL A 174 -16.34 -6.50 -5.00
N LYS A 175 -17.63 -6.39 -5.34
CA LYS A 175 -18.68 -5.99 -4.39
C LYS A 175 -18.73 -6.94 -3.18
N SER A 176 -18.68 -8.25 -3.41
CA SER A 176 -18.69 -9.25 -2.33
C SER A 176 -17.45 -9.20 -1.44
N LEU A 177 -16.26 -9.03 -2.04
CA LEU A 177 -15.01 -8.86 -1.30
C LEU A 177 -15.06 -7.61 -0.40
N LEU A 178 -15.51 -6.48 -0.94
CA LEU A 178 -15.62 -5.25 -0.15
C LEU A 178 -16.68 -5.39 0.95
N ALA A 179 -17.82 -6.04 0.68
CA ALA A 179 -18.88 -6.21 1.67
C ALA A 179 -18.51 -7.16 2.83
N HIS A 180 -17.77 -8.24 2.56
CA HIS A 180 -17.57 -9.31 3.55
C HIS A 180 -16.12 -9.47 4.03
N ARG A 181 -15.16 -8.83 3.35
CA ARG A 181 -13.73 -8.95 3.64
C ARG A 181 -13.05 -7.60 3.78
N ALA A 182 -13.78 -6.49 3.73
CA ALA A 182 -13.23 -5.17 4.02
C ALA A 182 -13.78 -4.58 5.32
N MET A 183 -12.91 -3.85 6.02
CA MET A 183 -13.29 -2.93 7.09
C MET A 183 -12.94 -1.51 6.63
N TYR A 184 -13.83 -0.57 6.92
CA TYR A 184 -13.68 0.82 6.51
C TYR A 184 -13.79 1.74 7.73
N TRP A 185 -12.83 2.65 7.86
CA TRP A 185 -12.79 3.66 8.91
C TRP A 185 -12.70 5.06 8.28
N GLU A 186 -13.57 5.95 8.74
CA GLU A 186 -13.57 7.38 8.45
C GLU A 186 -13.36 8.19 9.72
N VAL A 187 -12.74 9.36 9.58
CA VAL A 187 -12.57 10.37 10.61
C VAL A 187 -13.92 10.95 10.95
N ASN A 188 -14.18 11.03 12.24
CA ASN A 188 -15.26 11.85 12.74
C ASN A 188 -14.82 13.33 12.72
N HIS A 189 -15.41 14.13 11.83
CA HIS A 189 -15.09 15.55 11.71
C HIS A 189 -15.67 16.42 12.84
N ASP A 190 -16.58 15.89 13.64
CA ASP A 190 -17.18 16.58 14.78
C ASP A 190 -16.29 16.53 16.03
N VAL A 191 -15.22 15.73 15.99
CA VAL A 191 -14.32 15.49 17.12
C VAL A 191 -12.89 15.93 16.76
N PRO A 192 -12.19 16.70 17.62
CA PRO A 192 -10.80 17.05 17.39
C PRO A 192 -9.90 15.82 17.23
N LEU A 193 -8.90 15.92 16.35
CA LEU A 193 -7.89 14.88 16.16
C LEU A 193 -7.23 14.54 17.50
N GLN A 194 -7.14 13.24 17.82
CA GLN A 194 -6.61 12.69 19.08
C GLN A 194 -7.43 13.05 20.35
N ALA A 195 -8.68 13.48 20.22
CA ALA A 195 -9.57 13.50 21.38
C ALA A 195 -9.73 12.07 21.93
N LYS A 196 -9.69 11.93 23.25
CA LYS A 196 -9.96 10.65 23.92
C LYS A 196 -11.41 10.27 23.65
N MET A 197 -11.64 9.06 23.15
CA MET A 197 -13.01 8.55 23.00
C MET A 197 -13.44 7.84 24.29
N ASP A 198 -14.73 7.85 24.57
CA ASP A 198 -15.29 7.08 25.68
C ASP A 198 -14.97 5.59 25.46
N GLY A 199 -14.18 5.00 26.37
CA GLY A 199 -13.71 3.60 26.28
C GLY A 199 -12.20 3.43 26.01
N ASP A 200 -11.45 4.52 25.79
CA ASP A 200 -9.98 4.48 25.80
C ASP A 200 -9.45 4.44 27.26
N GLU A 201 -9.53 3.27 27.90
CA GLU A 201 -8.82 2.98 29.16
C GLU A 201 -7.34 2.64 28.93
#